data_AF-A0AAW9A4F2-F1
#
_entry.id   AF-A0AAW9A4F2-F1
#
_cell.length_a   1.000
_cell.length_b   1.000
_cell.length_c   1.000
_cell.angle_alpha   90.00
_cell.angle_beta   90.00
_cell.angle_gamma   90.00
#
_symmetry.space_group_name_H-M   'P 1'
#
loop_
_entity.id
_entity.type
_entity.pdbx_description
1 polymer ?
#
loop_
_entity_poly.entity_id
_entity_poly.type
_entity_poly.pdbx_seq_one_letter_code
_entity_poly.pdbx_strand_id
1 'polypeptide(L)' 'MADRKSLADYQREYEIIIFADQPKKDILLAGLMNEMEKQFNIPFPRNVSWERENPKINAMYRKIAITRTL' A
#
# COMPACT_ATOMS: atom_id res chain seq x y z
N MET A 1 -9.97 -2.62 -19.49
CA MET A 1 -10.11 -2.44 -18.03
C MET A 1 -8.88 -3.08 -17.42
N ALA A 2 -8.04 -2.35 -16.69
CA ALA A 2 -6.90 -2.99 -16.04
C ALA A 2 -7.44 -3.95 -14.96
N ASP A 3 -7.00 -5.20 -14.98
CA ASP A 3 -7.41 -6.19 -13.99
C ASP A 3 -7.04 -5.70 -12.58
N ARG A 4 -7.94 -5.96 -11.64
CA ARG A 4 -7.79 -5.54 -10.24
C ARG A 4 -6.62 -6.30 -9.61
N LYS A 5 -5.60 -5.60 -9.11
CA LYS A 5 -4.41 -6.22 -8.48
C LYS A 5 -4.81 -7.00 -7.22
N SER A 6 -4.30 -8.21 -7.04
CA SER A 6 -4.42 -8.93 -5.77
C SER A 6 -3.46 -8.37 -4.72
N LEU A 7 -3.67 -8.69 -3.43
CA LEU A 7 -2.69 -8.35 -2.39
C LEU A 7 -1.32 -8.99 -2.63
N ALA A 8 -1.27 -10.13 -3.32
CA ALA A 8 0.00 -10.77 -3.69
C ALA A 8 0.76 -9.96 -4.75
N ASP A 9 0.04 -9.29 -5.66
CA ASP A 9 0.65 -8.39 -6.65
C ASP A 9 1.24 -7.16 -5.97
N TYR A 10 0.49 -6.53 -5.06
CA TYR A 10 1.00 -5.43 -4.22
C TYR A 10 2.23 -5.85 -3.40
N GLN A 11 2.24 -7.07 -2.84
CA GLN A 11 3.37 -7.59 -2.08
C GLN A 11 4.62 -7.75 -2.95
N ARG A 12 4.48 -8.28 -4.17
CA ARG A 12 5.58 -8.42 -5.13
C ARG A 12 6.13 -7.05 -5.56
N GLU A 13 5.26 -6.08 -5.85
CA GLU A 13 5.70 -4.73 -6.20
C GLU A 13 6.43 -4.05 -5.03
N TYR A 14 5.89 -4.17 -3.82
CA TYR A 14 6.56 -3.70 -2.61
C TYR A 14 7.97 -4.29 -2.46
N GLU A 15 8.13 -5.61 -2.62
CA GLU A 15 9.42 -6.30 -2.49
C GLU A 15 10.46 -5.80 -3.48
N ILE A 16 10.04 -5.36 -4.66
CA ILE A 16 10.94 -4.76 -5.64
C ILE A 16 11.30 -3.33 -5.24
N ILE A 17 10.31 -2.55 -4.79
CA ILE A 17 10.48 -1.12 -4.48
C ILE A 17 11.40 -0.90 -3.28
N ILE A 18 11.35 -1.75 -2.25
CA ILE A 18 12.15 -1.56 -1.02
C ILE A 18 13.67 -1.56 -1.25
N PHE A 19 14.14 -2.14 -2.35
CA PHE A 19 15.56 -2.16 -2.72
C PHE A 19 15.99 -0.96 -3.59
N ALA A 20 15.08 -0.05 -3.95
CA ALA A 20 15.43 1.16 -4.66
C ALA A 20 16.09 2.20 -3.74
N ASP A 21 16.95 3.03 -4.32
CA ASP A 21 17.57 4.15 -3.61
C ASP A 21 16.59 5.31 -3.35
N GLN A 22 16.90 6.11 -2.34
CA GLN A 22 16.21 7.39 -2.12
C GLN A 22 16.62 8.42 -3.19
N PRO A 23 15.70 9.30 -3.63
CA PRO A 23 14.31 9.47 -3.18
C PRO A 23 13.29 8.61 -3.95
N LYS A 24 13.74 7.81 -4.92
CA LYS A 24 12.88 7.02 -5.80
C LYS A 24 12.02 6.03 -5.02
N LYS A 25 12.58 5.41 -3.97
CA LYS A 25 11.86 4.51 -3.06
C LYS A 25 10.59 5.16 -2.50
N ASP A 26 10.69 6.35 -1.93
CA ASP A 26 9.53 7.04 -1.33
C ASP A 26 8.44 7.33 -2.37
N ILE A 27 8.82 7.85 -3.55
CA ILE A 27 7.88 8.16 -4.64
C ILE A 27 7.12 6.90 -5.08
N LEU A 28 7.82 5.79 -5.25
CA LEU A 28 7.20 4.52 -5.68
C LEU A 28 6.28 3.94 -4.60
N LEU A 29 6.69 3.96 -3.33
CA LEU A 29 5.84 3.51 -2.22
C LEU A 29 4.60 4.39 -2.06
N ALA A 30 4.73 5.71 -2.24
CA ALA A 30 3.60 6.64 -2.24
C ALA A 30 2.61 6.33 -3.38
N GLY A 31 3.13 6.04 -4.58
CA GLY A 31 2.32 5.57 -5.71
C GLY A 31 1.56 4.29 -5.40
N LEU A 32 2.24 3.30 -4.79
CA LEU A 32 1.64 2.03 -4.41
C LEU A 32 0.51 2.21 -3.37
N MET A 33 0.69 3.11 -2.40
CA MET A 33 -0.36 3.48 -1.44
C MET A 33 -1.58 4.09 -2.12
N ASN A 34 -1.37 5.06 -3.03
CA ASN A 34 -2.45 5.71 -3.77
C ASN A 34 -3.27 4.71 -4.61
N GLU A 35 -2.61 3.70 -5.20
CA GLU A 35 -3.29 2.63 -5.91
C GLU A 35 -4.17 1.80 -4.97
N MET A 36 -3.63 1.39 -3.81
CA MET A 36 -4.38 0.63 -2.81
C MET A 36 -5.59 1.43 -2.28
N GLU A 37 -5.42 2.72 -2.00
CA GLU A 37 -6.49 3.61 -1.55
C GLU A 37 -7.67 3.61 -2.52
N LYS A 38 -7.39 3.82 -3.80
CA LYS A 38 -8.41 3.82 -4.86
C LYS A 38 -9.05 2.44 -5.04
N GLN A 39 -8.25 1.38 -5.03
CA GLN A 39 -8.74 0.05 -5.35
C GLN A 39 -9.62 -0.55 -4.24
N PHE A 40 -9.20 -0.36 -2.99
CA PHE A 40 -9.84 -0.94 -1.80
C PHE A 40 -10.70 0.06 -1.03
N ASN A 41 -10.84 1.30 -1.53
CA ASN A 41 -11.56 2.39 -0.87
C ASN A 41 -11.06 2.60 0.57
N ILE A 42 -9.74 2.65 0.75
CA ILE A 42 -9.13 2.84 2.08
C ILE A 42 -9.48 4.26 2.56
N PRO A 43 -10.14 4.41 3.72
CA PRO A 43 -10.58 5.71 4.20
C PRO A 43 -9.40 6.54 4.70
N PHE A 44 -9.44 7.84 4.39
CA PHE A 44 -8.57 8.85 4.96
C PHE A 44 -9.42 10.03 5.46
N PRO A 45 -9.36 10.42 6.76
CA PRO A 45 -8.47 9.91 7.81
C PRO A 45 -8.83 8.50 8.31
N ARG A 46 -7.96 7.94 9.16
CA ARG A 46 -8.05 6.57 9.72
C ARG A 46 -9.45 6.23 10.25
N ASN A 47 -9.98 5.07 9.85
CA ASN A 47 -11.25 4.52 10.33
C ASN A 47 -11.08 3.12 10.96
N VAL A 48 -11.28 3.01 12.28
CA VAL A 48 -11.06 1.76 13.04
C VAL A 48 -12.05 0.65 12.67
N SER A 49 -13.31 0.97 12.31
CA SER A 49 -14.28 -0.04 11.90
C SER A 49 -13.84 -0.70 10.59
N TRP A 50 -13.49 0.13 9.60
CA TRP A 50 -13.00 -0.35 8.32
C TRP A 50 -11.74 -1.21 8.47
N GLU A 51 -10.80 -0.81 9.34
CA GLU A 51 -9.58 -1.57 9.62
C GLU A 51 -9.87 -2.97 10.18
N ARG A 52 -10.90 -3.11 11.04
CA ARG A 52 -11.32 -4.39 11.62
C ARG A 52 -11.95 -5.30 10.59
N GLU A 53 -12.71 -4.73 9.66
CA GLU A 53 -13.35 -5.45 8.55
C GLU A 53 -12.34 -5.84 7.46
N ASN A 54 -11.26 -5.08 7.30
CA ASN A 54 -10.27 -5.25 6.23
C ASN A 54 -8.84 -5.50 6.75
N PRO A 55 -8.61 -6.47 7.66
CA PRO A 55 -7.35 -6.58 8.39
C PRO A 55 -6.14 -6.83 7.48
N LYS A 56 -6.30 -7.64 6.41
CA LYS A 56 -5.22 -7.95 5.47
C LYS A 56 -4.82 -6.75 4.61
N ILE A 57 -5.80 -5.98 4.14
CA ILE A 57 -5.56 -4.77 3.32
C ILE A 57 -4.89 -3.72 4.19
N ASN A 58 -5.41 -3.49 5.40
CA ASN A 58 -4.83 -2.55 6.36
C ASN A 58 -3.40 -2.95 6.74
N ALA A 59 -3.12 -4.23 7.00
CA ALA A 59 -1.77 -4.70 7.32
C ALA A 59 -0.78 -4.40 6.19
N MET A 60 -1.17 -4.67 4.94
CA MET A 60 -0.34 -4.38 3.77
C MET A 60 -0.12 -2.86 3.59
N TYR A 61 -1.17 -2.06 3.68
CA TYR A 61 -1.09 -0.61 3.54
C TYR A 61 -0.19 0.01 4.63
N ARG A 62 -0.31 -0.44 5.88
CA ARG A 62 0.56 -0.01 6.99
C ARG A 62 2.01 -0.43 6.80
N LYS A 63 2.27 -1.63 6.27
CA LYS A 63 3.64 -2.09 5.95
C LYS A 63 4.33 -1.13 4.99
N ILE A 64 3.62 -0.69 3.94
CA ILE A 64 4.14 0.30 2.99
C ILE A 64 4.37 1.65 3.69
N ALA A 65 3.37 2.14 4.45
CA ALA A 65 3.45 3.42 5.15
C ALA A 65 4.63 3.50 6.12
N ILE A 66 4.87 2.45 6.92
CA ILE A 66 6.02 2.36 7.84
C ILE A 66 7.33 2.40 7.06
N THR A 67 7.43 1.63 5.97
CA THR A 67 8.67 1.55 5.17
C THR A 67 9.06 2.90 4.54
N ARG A 68 8.09 3.77 4.24
CA ARG A 68 8.35 5.15 3.76
C ARG A 68 8.97 6.04 4.82
N THR A 69 8.74 5.73 6.10
CA THR A 69 9.29 6.48 7.23
C THR A 69 10.66 5.95 7.71
N LEU A 70 11.20 4.92 7.03
CA LEU A 70 12.52 4.33 7.26
C LEU A 70 13.54 4.73 6.17
#